data_AF-A0A0X8FF00-F1
#
_entry.id   AF-A0A0X8FF00-F1
#
_cell.length_a   1.000
_cell.length_b   1.000
_cell.length_c   1.000
_cell.angle_alpha   90.00
_cell.angle_beta   90.00
_cell.angle_gamma   90.00
#
_symmetry.space_group_name_H-M   'P 1'
#
loop_
_entity.id
_entity.type
_entity.pdbx_description
1 polymer ?
#
loop_
_entity_poly.entity_id
_entity_poly.type
_entity_poly.pdbx_seq_one_letter_code
_entity_poly.pdbx_strand_id
1 'polypeptide(L)'
;MIKDKSGSILFYSLSLLFILSLLSLASLKLYQVNITNMRTVAEGYLAHSLAEIAYQHEYLKIEDQVESEIEAKYEDRLAQEEKRIEKAIQDKEEEAQEKKREEQEARLKDDKEKQNQDQDVYEPIASLNKEYLAAIIDQGKLDISDPDQVYLIQVNTDLDSEEVLVNGPGLEEMLENEDEETEILLVNVYPNYDQAQEDLSVRRAEEEVNKEQAALDEEDLPEEKDKELSPEEEKAQEEAKKKRMVEAKEKELRQVKAKLKDQQDKEISQQIKDQRANLKLNKRFYFNLGQVEYYTQNDQQHCRVIIYASDNVYDLSY
;
A
#
# COMPACT_ATOMS: atom_id res chain seq x y z
N MET A 1 -118.47 36.03 41.01
CA MET A 1 -117.16 35.67 41.58
C MET A 1 -116.12 35.89 40.49
N ILE A 2 -115.47 37.07 40.52
CA ILE A 2 -114.49 37.46 39.51
C ILE A 2 -113.24 36.61 39.77
N LYS A 3 -112.81 35.80 38.78
CA LYS A 3 -111.54 35.08 38.85
C LYS A 3 -110.42 36.10 38.83
N ASP A 4 -109.81 36.33 39.98
CA ASP A 4 -108.64 37.19 40.14
C ASP A 4 -107.49 36.70 39.24
N LYS A 5 -107.16 37.48 38.21
CA LYS A 5 -106.07 37.18 37.25
C LYS A 5 -104.68 37.31 37.88
N SER A 6 -104.59 37.84 39.10
CA SER A 6 -103.37 38.01 39.90
C SER A 6 -102.71 36.68 40.29
N GLY A 7 -103.50 35.61 40.52
CA GLY A 7 -102.96 34.26 40.76
C GLY A 7 -102.28 33.65 39.52
N SER A 8 -102.66 34.09 38.33
CA SER A 8 -102.08 33.59 37.06
C SER A 8 -100.65 34.09 36.88
N ILE A 9 -100.35 35.34 37.22
CA ILE A 9 -99.03 35.95 37.05
C ILE A 9 -98.02 35.31 38.00
N LEU A 10 -98.40 35.07 39.26
CA LEU A 10 -97.55 34.37 40.22
C LEU A 10 -97.28 32.92 39.79
N PHE A 11 -98.28 32.23 39.24
CA PHE A 11 -98.07 30.87 38.73
C PHE A 11 -97.16 30.85 37.50
N TYR A 12 -97.29 31.82 36.60
CA TYR A 12 -96.40 31.96 35.44
C TYR A 12 -94.97 32.33 35.84
N SER A 13 -94.78 33.23 36.81
CA SER A 13 -93.43 33.57 37.28
C SER A 13 -92.77 32.41 38.02
N LEU A 14 -93.51 31.65 38.84
CA LEU A 14 -93.00 30.46 39.51
C LEU A 14 -92.64 29.36 38.50
N SER A 15 -93.49 29.16 37.49
CA SER A 15 -93.25 28.19 36.41
C SER A 15 -92.05 28.60 35.56
N LEU A 16 -91.90 29.89 35.27
CA LEU A 16 -90.74 30.43 34.55
C LEU A 16 -89.45 30.23 35.36
N LEU A 17 -89.46 30.54 36.67
CA LEU A 17 -88.30 30.31 37.55
C LEU A 17 -87.95 28.82 37.63
N PHE A 18 -88.96 27.95 37.69
CA PHE A 18 -88.75 26.50 37.69
C PHE A 18 -88.14 26.01 36.36
N ILE A 19 -88.64 26.49 35.22
CA ILE A 19 -88.08 26.18 33.89
C ILE A 19 -86.65 26.70 33.76
N LEU A 20 -86.38 27.93 34.19
CA LEU A 20 -85.04 28.53 34.17
C LEU A 20 -84.07 27.78 35.08
N SER A 21 -84.54 27.30 36.24
CA SER A 21 -83.76 26.45 37.14
C SER A 21 -83.43 25.10 36.48
N LEU A 22 -84.40 24.47 35.81
CA LEU A 22 -84.14 23.22 35.08
C LEU A 22 -83.16 23.44 33.90
N LEU A 23 -83.28 24.55 33.17
CA LEU A 23 -82.36 24.89 32.08
C LEU A 23 -80.93 25.10 32.57
N SER A 24 -80.75 25.76 33.72
CA SER A 24 -79.43 25.99 34.30
C SER A 24 -78.80 24.69 34.82
N LEU A 25 -79.58 23.83 35.47
CA LEU A 25 -79.14 22.49 35.89
C LEU A 25 -78.77 21.59 34.71
N ALA A 26 -79.55 21.61 33.62
CA ALA A 26 -79.24 20.85 32.41
C ALA A 26 -77.92 21.32 31.77
N SER A 27 -77.73 22.64 31.67
CA SER A 27 -76.50 23.23 31.13
C SER A 27 -75.28 22.90 31.99
N LEU A 28 -75.42 22.94 33.32
CA LEU A 28 -74.36 22.56 34.26
C LEU A 28 -73.99 21.08 34.16
N LYS A 29 -74.99 20.20 34.04
CA LYS A 29 -74.74 18.76 33.84
C LYS A 29 -74.05 18.48 32.51
N LEU A 30 -74.47 19.12 31.43
CA LEU A 30 -73.81 18.98 30.12
C LEU A 30 -72.35 19.47 30.17
N TYR A 31 -72.10 20.58 30.87
CA TYR A 31 -70.73 21.08 31.08
C TYR A 31 -69.87 20.12 31.89
N GLN A 32 -70.41 19.55 32.98
CA GLN A 32 -69.71 18.54 33.78
C GLN A 32 -69.39 17.27 32.97
N VAL A 33 -70.36 16.76 32.21
CA VAL A 33 -70.16 15.60 31.32
C VAL A 33 -69.08 15.91 30.28
N ASN A 34 -69.07 17.11 29.71
CA ASN A 34 -68.06 17.51 28.74
C ASN A 34 -66.66 17.59 29.36
N ILE A 35 -66.51 18.20 30.55
CA ILE A 35 -65.23 18.23 31.26
C ILE A 35 -64.74 16.82 31.58
N THR A 36 -65.60 15.95 32.11
CA THR A 36 -65.23 14.57 32.43
C THR A 36 -64.79 13.83 31.16
N ASN A 37 -65.51 13.98 30.05
CA ASN A 37 -65.09 13.42 28.76
C ASN A 37 -63.72 13.95 28.32
N MET A 38 -63.48 15.26 28.38
CA MET A 38 -62.18 15.84 28.02
C MET A 38 -61.05 15.30 28.91
N ARG A 39 -61.30 15.14 30.22
CA ARG A 39 -60.34 14.55 31.17
C ARG A 39 -60.03 13.10 30.80
N THR A 40 -61.05 12.28 30.54
CA THR A 40 -60.86 10.87 30.16
C THR A 40 -60.11 10.73 28.84
N VAL A 41 -60.38 11.61 27.87
CA VAL A 41 -59.65 11.65 26.60
C VAL A 41 -58.18 12.03 26.81
N ALA A 42 -57.90 13.06 27.63
CA ALA A 42 -56.54 13.47 27.95
C ALA A 42 -55.76 12.38 28.70
N GLU A 43 -56.39 11.70 29.66
CA GLU A 43 -55.81 10.55 30.36
C GLU A 43 -55.55 9.38 29.40
N GLY A 44 -56.43 9.15 28.42
CA GLY A 44 -56.20 8.16 27.35
C GLY A 44 -54.98 8.47 26.48
N TYR A 45 -54.80 9.73 26.08
CA TYR A 45 -53.59 10.16 25.36
C TYR A 45 -52.33 10.01 26.21
N LEU A 46 -52.41 10.37 27.50
CA LEU A 46 -51.30 10.18 28.42
C LEU A 46 -50.94 8.70 28.55
N ALA A 47 -51.94 7.81 28.72
CA ALA A 47 -51.72 6.37 28.78
C ALA A 47 -51.02 5.84 27.51
N HIS A 48 -51.51 6.24 26.33
CA HIS A 48 -50.89 5.86 25.06
C HIS A 48 -49.44 6.36 24.95
N SER A 49 -49.18 7.61 25.32
CA SER A 49 -47.82 8.17 25.29
C SER A 49 -46.86 7.45 26.24
N LEU A 50 -47.31 7.08 27.45
CA LEU A 50 -46.48 6.33 28.40
C LEU A 50 -46.18 4.91 27.87
N ALA A 51 -47.16 4.26 27.24
CA ALA A 51 -46.97 2.98 26.59
C ALA A 51 -45.94 3.07 25.46
N GLU A 52 -46.06 4.09 24.60
CA GLU A 52 -45.13 4.33 23.49
C GLU A 52 -43.71 4.61 23.98
N ILE A 53 -43.55 5.46 25.00
CA ILE A 53 -42.23 5.75 25.60
C ILE A 53 -41.61 4.46 26.17
N ALA A 54 -42.40 3.65 26.88
CA ALA A 54 -41.92 2.36 27.42
C ALA A 54 -41.46 1.40 26.31
N TYR A 55 -42.21 1.37 25.20
CA TYR A 55 -41.88 0.55 24.03
C TYR A 55 -40.60 1.04 23.34
N GLN A 56 -40.51 2.34 23.07
CA GLN A 56 -39.35 2.97 22.44
C GLN A 56 -38.08 2.80 23.26
N HIS A 57 -38.18 2.86 24.60
CA HIS A 57 -37.03 2.65 25.47
C HIS A 57 -36.39 1.25 25.32
N GLU A 58 -37.19 0.21 25.16
CA GLU A 58 -36.65 -1.13 24.90
C GLU A 58 -36.16 -1.29 23.46
N TYR A 59 -36.80 -0.60 22.51
CA TYR A 59 -36.33 -0.52 21.13
C TYR A 59 -34.94 0.12 21.00
N LEU A 60 -34.66 1.15 21.81
CA LEU A 60 -33.35 1.82 21.86
C LEU A 60 -32.29 0.94 22.52
N LYS A 61 -32.62 0.25 23.60
CA LYS A 61 -31.69 -0.71 24.23
C LYS A 61 -31.23 -1.80 23.27
N ILE A 62 -32.11 -2.27 22.39
CA ILE A 62 -31.77 -3.27 21.36
C ILE A 62 -30.75 -2.67 20.38
N GLU A 63 -30.94 -1.43 19.95
CA GLU A 63 -29.98 -0.74 19.07
C GLU A 63 -28.62 -0.62 19.76
N ASP A 64 -28.58 -0.10 20.99
CA ASP A 64 -27.32 0.06 21.75
C ASP A 64 -26.60 -1.28 21.97
N GLN A 65 -27.34 -2.36 22.27
CA GLN A 65 -26.77 -3.69 22.47
C GLN A 65 -26.21 -4.27 21.17
N VAL A 66 -26.96 -4.20 20.07
CA VAL A 66 -26.53 -4.74 18.78
C VAL A 66 -25.34 -3.95 18.23
N GLU A 67 -25.37 -2.61 18.33
CA GLU A 67 -24.27 -1.76 17.90
C GLU A 67 -22.98 -2.10 18.67
N SER A 68 -23.04 -2.18 20.01
CA SER A 68 -21.87 -2.49 20.82
C SER A 68 -21.29 -3.90 20.60
N GLU A 69 -22.15 -4.92 20.42
CA GLU A 69 -21.69 -6.29 20.12
C GLU A 69 -21.03 -6.41 18.75
N ILE A 70 -21.53 -5.68 17.76
CA ILE A 70 -21.00 -5.70 16.39
C ILE A 70 -19.76 -4.81 16.27
N GLU A 71 -19.68 -3.69 16.98
CA GLU A 71 -18.53 -2.80 16.99
C GLU A 71 -17.26 -3.52 17.45
N ALA A 72 -17.33 -4.29 18.56
CA ALA A 72 -16.20 -5.08 19.02
C ALA A 72 -15.71 -6.10 17.97
N LYS A 73 -16.64 -6.79 17.29
CA LYS A 73 -16.31 -7.72 16.19
C LYS A 73 -15.75 -7.00 14.97
N TYR A 74 -16.19 -5.77 14.71
CA TYR A 74 -15.70 -4.97 13.60
C TYR A 74 -14.24 -4.55 13.82
N GLU A 75 -13.89 -4.09 15.02
CA GLU A 75 -12.52 -3.73 15.37
C GLU A 75 -11.56 -4.92 15.20
N ASP A 76 -11.96 -6.11 15.66
CA ASP A 76 -11.19 -7.34 15.48
C ASP A 76 -11.01 -7.70 14.00
N ARG A 77 -12.09 -7.65 13.19
CA ARG A 77 -12.03 -7.91 11.74
C ARG A 77 -11.12 -6.90 11.03
N LEU A 78 -11.21 -5.64 11.41
CA LEU A 78 -10.38 -4.59 10.86
C LEU A 78 -8.91 -4.84 11.17
N ALA A 79 -8.57 -5.11 12.44
CA ALA A 79 -7.19 -5.40 12.85
C ALA A 79 -6.60 -6.64 12.13
N GLN A 80 -7.41 -7.66 11.86
CA GLN A 80 -6.98 -8.82 11.07
C GLN A 80 -6.67 -8.45 9.62
N GLU A 81 -7.54 -7.67 8.97
CA GLU A 81 -7.31 -7.23 7.59
C GLU A 81 -6.13 -6.26 7.48
N GLU A 82 -5.94 -5.34 8.44
CA GLU A 82 -4.76 -4.46 8.48
C GLU A 82 -3.46 -5.28 8.55
N LYS A 83 -3.42 -6.32 9.38
CA LYS A 83 -2.27 -7.26 9.46
C LYS A 83 -2.06 -8.04 8.16
N ARG A 84 -3.13 -8.45 7.47
CA ARG A 84 -3.02 -9.17 6.18
C ARG A 84 -2.47 -8.28 5.08
N ILE A 85 -2.93 -7.03 5.00
CA ILE A 85 -2.42 -6.04 4.04
C ILE A 85 -0.95 -5.75 4.31
N GLU A 86 -0.57 -5.54 5.58
CA GLU A 86 0.81 -5.30 5.97
C GLU A 86 1.73 -6.46 5.61
N LYS A 87 1.32 -7.70 5.91
CA LYS A 87 2.07 -8.89 5.54
C LYS A 87 2.21 -9.03 4.02
N ALA A 88 1.13 -8.81 3.26
CA ALA A 88 1.17 -8.93 1.80
C ALA A 88 2.10 -7.89 1.13
N ILE A 89 2.32 -6.74 1.78
CA ILE A 89 3.29 -5.74 1.32
C ILE A 89 4.71 -6.18 1.66
N GLN A 90 4.95 -6.66 2.89
CA GLN A 90 6.25 -7.20 3.28
C GLN A 90 6.69 -8.35 2.37
N ASP A 91 5.79 -9.31 2.11
CA ASP A 91 6.06 -10.43 1.21
C ASP A 91 6.45 -9.94 -0.21
N LYS A 92 5.80 -8.87 -0.71
CA LYS A 92 6.15 -8.25 -2.01
C LYS A 92 7.47 -7.49 -1.98
N GLU A 93 7.81 -6.85 -0.86
CA GLU A 93 9.11 -6.18 -0.69
C GLU A 93 10.24 -7.21 -0.65
N GLU A 94 10.06 -8.32 0.08
CA GLU A 94 11.00 -9.44 0.13
C GLU A 94 11.18 -10.07 -1.24
N GLU A 95 10.10 -10.38 -1.97
CA GLU A 95 10.17 -10.95 -3.33
C GLU A 95 10.87 -9.98 -4.31
N ALA A 96 10.65 -8.67 -4.19
CA ALA A 96 11.32 -7.68 -5.01
C ALA A 96 12.82 -7.53 -4.68
N GLN A 97 13.20 -7.70 -3.42
CA GLN A 97 14.61 -7.72 -3.01
C GLN A 97 15.32 -9.00 -3.46
N GLU A 98 14.64 -10.14 -3.35
CA GLU A 98 15.17 -11.44 -3.80
C GLU A 98 15.43 -11.43 -5.31
N LYS A 99 14.47 -10.96 -6.13
CA LYS A 99 14.67 -10.78 -7.58
C LYS A 99 15.84 -9.87 -7.92
N LYS A 100 16.02 -8.76 -7.20
CA LYS A 100 17.19 -7.88 -7.41
C LYS A 100 18.51 -8.57 -7.09
N ARG A 101 18.55 -9.42 -6.05
CA ARG A 101 19.75 -10.21 -5.71
C ARG A 101 20.03 -11.25 -6.79
N GLU A 102 19.02 -11.97 -7.25
CA GLU A 102 19.15 -12.95 -8.34
C GLU A 102 19.64 -12.27 -9.63
N GLU A 103 19.12 -11.10 -9.98
CA GLU A 103 19.59 -10.32 -11.13
C GLU A 103 21.04 -9.85 -10.97
N GLN A 104 21.46 -9.42 -9.77
CA GLN A 104 22.86 -9.07 -9.50
C GLN A 104 23.79 -10.28 -9.58
N GLU A 105 23.39 -11.43 -9.03
CA GLU A 105 24.17 -12.67 -9.10
C GLU A 105 24.29 -13.19 -10.55
N ALA A 106 23.24 -13.03 -11.36
CA ALA A 106 23.28 -13.35 -12.78
C ALA A 106 24.25 -12.44 -13.55
N ARG A 107 24.21 -11.12 -13.33
CA ARG A 107 25.15 -10.16 -13.94
C ARG A 107 26.60 -10.47 -13.57
N LEU A 108 26.87 -10.72 -12.28
CA LEU A 108 28.20 -11.10 -11.80
C LEU A 108 28.73 -12.41 -12.39
N LYS A 109 27.84 -13.33 -12.78
CA LYS A 109 28.22 -14.55 -13.51
C LYS A 109 28.56 -14.25 -14.96
N ASP A 110 27.72 -13.50 -15.66
CA ASP A 110 27.95 -13.11 -17.05
C ASP A 110 29.25 -12.32 -17.21
N ASP A 111 29.55 -11.40 -16.28
CA ASP A 111 30.80 -10.62 -16.29
C ASP A 111 32.04 -11.50 -16.07
N LYS A 112 31.94 -12.54 -15.23
CA LYS A 112 33.02 -13.52 -15.05
C LYS A 112 33.21 -14.42 -16.26
N GLU A 113 32.14 -14.79 -16.95
CA GLU A 113 32.23 -15.57 -18.19
C GLU A 113 32.85 -14.76 -19.33
N LYS A 114 32.55 -13.46 -19.43
CA LYS A 114 33.22 -12.54 -20.36
C LYS A 114 34.70 -12.35 -20.05
N GLN A 115 35.07 -12.15 -18.78
CA GLN A 115 36.49 -12.09 -18.39
C GLN A 115 37.28 -13.35 -18.73
N ASN A 116 36.66 -14.54 -18.63
CA ASN A 116 37.33 -15.79 -19.02
C ASN A 116 37.44 -15.94 -20.55
N GLN A 117 36.48 -15.40 -21.34
CA GLN A 117 36.56 -15.44 -22.80
C GLN A 117 37.59 -14.45 -23.38
N ASP A 118 37.76 -13.28 -22.77
CA ASP A 118 38.79 -12.32 -23.17
C ASP A 118 40.21 -12.81 -22.80
N GLN A 119 40.32 -13.77 -21.88
CA GLN A 119 41.59 -14.41 -21.52
C GLN A 119 41.99 -15.56 -22.46
N ASP A 120 41.05 -16.08 -23.27
CA ASP A 120 41.26 -17.19 -24.21
C ASP A 120 41.56 -16.74 -25.66
N VAL A 121 41.60 -15.43 -25.95
CA VAL A 121 41.83 -14.88 -27.31
C VAL A 121 43.24 -14.31 -27.53
N TYR A 122 44.08 -14.24 -26.51
CA TYR A 122 45.52 -14.00 -26.65
C TYR A 122 46.27 -15.11 -25.91
N GLU A 123 46.82 -16.09 -26.62
CA GLU A 123 48.03 -16.74 -26.12
C GLU A 123 49.14 -15.68 -26.23
N PRO A 124 49.65 -15.11 -25.13
CA PRO A 124 50.84 -14.29 -25.21
C PRO A 124 51.96 -15.24 -25.60
N ILE A 125 52.66 -14.97 -26.71
CA ILE A 125 54.05 -15.44 -26.80
C ILE A 125 54.71 -14.79 -25.59
N ALA A 126 55.02 -15.61 -24.58
CA ALA A 126 55.61 -15.18 -23.34
C ALA A 126 56.76 -14.22 -23.64
N SER A 127 56.80 -13.09 -22.92
CA SER A 127 57.94 -12.17 -22.87
C SER A 127 59.26 -12.96 -22.77
N LEU A 128 59.99 -13.03 -23.88
CA LEU A 128 61.20 -13.85 -24.03
C LEU A 128 62.40 -13.03 -23.55
N ASN A 129 62.69 -13.14 -22.26
CA ASN A 129 63.78 -12.43 -21.58
C ASN A 129 65.19 -12.85 -22.08
N LYS A 130 66.20 -11.99 -21.90
CA LYS A 130 67.61 -12.10 -22.34
C LYS A 130 68.23 -13.49 -22.20
N GLU A 131 67.99 -14.16 -21.06
CA GLU A 131 68.53 -15.49 -20.76
C GLU A 131 68.05 -16.55 -21.76
N TYR A 132 66.83 -16.41 -22.29
CA TYR A 132 66.28 -17.32 -23.29
C TYR A 132 66.81 -16.98 -24.69
N LEU A 133 66.97 -15.69 -25.02
CA LEU A 133 67.57 -15.28 -26.30
C LEU A 133 69.01 -15.80 -26.44
N ALA A 134 69.83 -15.61 -25.41
CA ALA A 134 71.18 -16.13 -25.34
C ALA A 134 71.19 -17.67 -25.46
N ALA A 135 70.25 -18.36 -24.81
CA ALA A 135 70.13 -19.81 -24.91
C ALA A 135 69.70 -20.31 -26.30
N ILE A 136 68.91 -19.55 -27.06
CA ILE A 136 68.53 -19.90 -28.44
C ILE A 136 69.74 -19.71 -29.38
N ILE A 137 70.51 -18.63 -29.18
CA ILE A 137 71.76 -18.37 -29.91
C ILE A 137 72.78 -19.49 -29.66
N ASP A 138 73.04 -19.85 -28.40
CA ASP A 138 73.97 -20.92 -28.03
C ASP A 138 73.55 -22.30 -28.55
N GLN A 139 72.24 -22.52 -28.75
CA GLN A 139 71.69 -23.73 -29.36
C GLN A 139 71.84 -23.77 -30.89
N GLY A 140 72.40 -22.72 -31.51
CA GLY A 140 72.58 -22.61 -32.96
C GLY A 140 71.26 -22.46 -33.73
N LYS A 141 70.19 -21.99 -33.06
CA LYS A 141 68.87 -21.78 -33.67
C LYS A 141 68.70 -20.39 -34.27
N LEU A 142 69.52 -19.42 -33.85
CA LEU A 142 69.67 -18.10 -34.44
C LEU A 142 71.14 -17.96 -34.86
N ASP A 143 71.38 -17.58 -36.11
CA ASP A 143 72.75 -17.39 -36.63
C ASP A 143 73.12 -15.91 -36.57
N ILE A 144 73.62 -15.49 -35.40
CA ILE A 144 74.10 -14.12 -35.21
C ILE A 144 75.46 -13.87 -35.90
N SER A 145 76.08 -14.90 -36.47
CA SER A 145 77.35 -14.77 -37.19
C SER A 145 77.17 -14.36 -38.65
N ASP A 146 75.95 -14.45 -39.19
CA ASP A 146 75.60 -13.97 -40.52
C ASP A 146 75.34 -12.45 -40.50
N PRO A 147 76.19 -11.62 -41.15
CA PRO A 147 76.00 -10.17 -41.19
C PRO A 147 74.81 -9.73 -42.07
N ASP A 148 74.30 -10.60 -42.95
CA ASP A 148 73.20 -10.29 -43.86
C ASP A 148 71.83 -10.58 -43.24
N GLN A 149 71.78 -11.33 -42.13
CA GLN A 149 70.55 -11.62 -41.38
C GLN A 149 70.16 -10.43 -40.49
N VAL A 150 68.88 -10.04 -40.55
CA VAL A 150 68.34 -8.87 -39.83
C VAL A 150 67.28 -9.32 -38.83
N TYR A 151 67.38 -8.80 -37.62
CA TYR A 151 66.52 -9.10 -36.48
C TYR A 151 65.73 -7.85 -36.13
N LEU A 152 64.41 -7.99 -36.02
CA LEU A 152 63.55 -6.97 -35.46
C LEU A 152 63.42 -7.24 -33.97
N ILE A 153 63.90 -6.30 -33.17
CA ILE A 153 63.83 -6.36 -31.72
C ILE A 153 63.01 -5.20 -31.19
N GLN A 154 62.30 -5.43 -30.10
CA GLN A 154 61.64 -4.41 -29.32
C GLN A 154 62.51 -4.16 -28.08
N VAL A 155 62.97 -2.93 -27.94
CA VAL A 155 63.76 -2.47 -26.79
C VAL A 155 62.81 -1.75 -25.86
N ASN A 156 62.56 -2.34 -24.70
CA ASN A 156 61.74 -1.74 -23.65
C ASN A 156 62.65 -1.06 -22.63
N THR A 157 62.38 0.21 -22.38
CA THR A 157 62.98 0.98 -21.28
C THR A 157 61.86 1.43 -20.33
N ASP A 158 62.21 1.91 -19.13
CA ASP A 158 61.25 2.41 -18.14
C ASP A 158 60.33 3.54 -18.66
N LEU A 159 60.74 4.25 -19.71
CA LEU A 159 60.04 5.42 -20.24
C LEU A 159 59.37 5.18 -21.60
N ASP A 160 59.97 4.36 -22.47
CA ASP A 160 59.50 4.13 -23.83
C ASP A 160 59.83 2.71 -24.33
N SER A 161 59.05 2.25 -25.30
CA SER A 161 59.28 1.00 -26.04
C SER A 161 59.49 1.32 -27.51
N GLU A 162 60.59 0.82 -28.11
CA GLU A 162 60.92 1.07 -29.52
C GLU A 162 61.30 -0.21 -30.27
N GLU A 163 60.75 -0.38 -31.47
CA GLU A 163 61.13 -1.44 -32.41
C GLU A 163 62.32 -1.00 -33.29
N VAL A 164 63.42 -1.77 -33.22
CA VAL A 164 64.70 -1.48 -33.90
C VAL A 164 65.14 -2.69 -34.74
N LEU A 165 65.66 -2.41 -35.94
CA LEU A 165 66.29 -3.41 -36.81
C LEU A 165 67.79 -3.50 -36.56
N VAL A 166 68.29 -4.69 -36.25
CA VAL A 166 69.70 -4.95 -35.97
C VAL A 166 70.20 -6.15 -36.77
N ASN A 167 71.47 -6.15 -37.16
CA ASN A 167 72.10 -7.33 -37.78
C ASN A 167 72.69 -8.25 -36.71
N GLY A 168 73.09 -9.47 -37.09
CA GLY A 168 73.64 -10.47 -36.16
C GLY A 168 74.71 -9.94 -35.20
N PRO A 169 75.80 -9.32 -35.71
CA PRO A 169 76.84 -8.74 -34.85
C PRO A 169 76.36 -7.57 -33.96
N GLY A 170 75.41 -6.77 -34.44
CA GLY A 170 74.82 -5.68 -33.66
C GLY A 170 73.91 -6.17 -32.54
N LEU A 171 73.19 -7.28 -32.76
CA LEU A 171 72.39 -7.94 -31.72
C LEU A 171 73.28 -8.52 -30.62
N GLU A 172 74.41 -9.13 -30.98
CA GLU A 172 75.40 -9.63 -30.03
C GLU A 172 75.94 -8.50 -29.14
N GLU A 173 76.36 -7.38 -29.75
CA GLU A 173 76.85 -6.21 -29.02
C GLU A 173 75.77 -5.59 -28.10
N MET A 174 74.50 -5.58 -28.51
CA MET A 174 73.41 -5.08 -27.66
C MET A 174 73.13 -6.00 -26.46
N LEU A 175 73.19 -7.32 -26.65
CA LEU A 175 73.01 -8.27 -25.55
C LEU A 175 74.17 -8.23 -24.54
N GLU A 176 75.40 -7.93 -25.00
CA GLU A 176 76.56 -7.77 -24.11
C GLU A 176 76.53 -6.47 -23.29
N ASN A 177 75.92 -5.40 -23.82
CA ASN A 177 75.95 -4.05 -23.23
C ASN A 177 74.64 -3.60 -22.55
N GLU A 178 73.65 -4.49 -22.41
CA GLU A 178 72.35 -4.16 -21.79
C GLU A 178 72.48 -3.97 -20.26
N ASP A 179 71.98 -2.82 -19.77
CA ASP A 179 71.81 -2.50 -18.34
C ASP A 179 70.61 -3.27 -17.75
N GLU A 180 70.57 -3.53 -16.43
CA GLU A 180 69.50 -4.30 -15.74
C GLU A 180 68.06 -3.74 -15.94
N GLU A 181 67.93 -2.51 -16.44
CA GLU A 181 66.67 -1.78 -16.64
C GLU A 181 66.19 -1.76 -18.11
N THR A 182 66.93 -2.38 -19.03
CA THR A 182 66.50 -2.53 -20.44
C THR A 182 66.09 -3.98 -20.69
N GLU A 183 64.94 -4.18 -21.35
CA GLU A 183 64.48 -5.51 -21.77
C GLU A 183 64.43 -5.57 -23.30
N ILE A 184 65.28 -6.41 -23.89
CA ILE A 184 65.29 -6.65 -25.35
C ILE A 184 64.46 -7.90 -25.69
N LEU A 185 63.43 -7.72 -26.51
CA LEU A 185 62.54 -8.78 -27.00
C LEU A 185 62.75 -9.01 -28.50
N LEU A 186 62.93 -10.27 -28.92
CA LEU A 186 62.97 -10.60 -30.36
C LEU A 186 61.54 -10.69 -30.92
N VAL A 187 61.23 -9.83 -31.88
CA VAL A 187 59.92 -9.76 -32.53
C VAL A 187 59.88 -10.62 -33.79
N ASN A 188 60.90 -10.53 -34.66
CA ASN A 188 60.97 -11.31 -35.89
C ASN A 188 62.39 -11.40 -36.49
N VAL A 189 62.60 -12.30 -37.45
CA VAL A 189 63.88 -12.51 -38.14
C VAL A 189 63.67 -12.49 -39.65
N TYR A 190 64.51 -11.72 -40.35
CA TYR A 190 64.43 -11.51 -41.79
C TYR A 190 65.74 -11.91 -42.48
N PRO A 191 65.65 -12.43 -43.71
CA PRO A 191 66.82 -12.83 -44.50
C PRO A 191 67.58 -11.63 -45.11
N ASN A 192 67.01 -10.43 -45.11
CA ASN A 192 67.68 -9.20 -45.55
C ASN A 192 66.97 -7.94 -45.01
N TYR A 193 67.65 -6.80 -45.12
CA TYR A 193 67.17 -5.50 -44.64
C TYR A 193 65.94 -4.97 -45.40
N ASP A 194 65.86 -5.21 -46.71
CA ASP A 194 64.76 -4.71 -47.55
C ASP A 194 63.41 -5.27 -47.09
N GLN A 195 63.34 -6.57 -46.81
CA GLN A 195 62.12 -7.21 -46.26
C GLN A 195 61.80 -6.74 -44.84
N ALA A 196 62.83 -6.56 -44.01
CA ALA A 196 62.64 -6.09 -42.64
C ALA A 196 62.08 -4.67 -42.59
N GLN A 197 62.56 -3.80 -43.49
CA GLN A 197 62.12 -2.41 -43.56
C GLN A 197 60.70 -2.26 -44.15
N GLU A 198 60.33 -3.10 -45.11
CA GLU A 198 58.96 -3.17 -45.62
C GLU A 198 57.98 -3.58 -44.51
N ASP A 199 58.27 -4.65 -43.77
CA ASP A 199 57.40 -5.13 -42.68
C ASP A 199 57.29 -4.11 -41.53
N LEU A 200 58.39 -3.48 -41.12
CA LEU A 200 58.39 -2.42 -40.11
C LEU A 200 57.58 -1.20 -40.55
N SER A 201 57.64 -0.84 -41.84
CA SER A 201 56.84 0.27 -42.38
C SER A 201 55.34 -0.04 -42.40
N VAL A 202 54.97 -1.29 -42.67
CA VAL A 202 53.58 -1.75 -42.61
C VAL A 202 53.08 -1.74 -41.17
N ARG A 203 53.86 -2.25 -40.21
CA ARG A 203 53.49 -2.24 -38.78
C ARG A 203 53.32 -0.83 -38.23
N ARG A 204 54.22 0.10 -38.55
CA ARG A 204 54.08 1.50 -38.16
C ARG A 204 52.83 2.15 -38.75
N ALA A 205 52.49 1.83 -40.01
CA ALA A 205 51.27 2.31 -40.63
C ALA A 205 50.01 1.68 -39.97
N GLU A 206 50.04 0.39 -39.61
CA GLU A 206 48.97 -0.28 -38.88
C GLU A 206 48.79 0.27 -37.46
N GLU A 207 49.89 0.62 -36.77
CA GLU A 207 49.85 1.23 -35.45
C GLU A 207 49.34 2.68 -35.50
N GLU A 208 49.71 3.46 -36.52
CA GLU A 208 49.14 4.78 -36.76
C GLU A 208 47.65 4.70 -37.07
N VAL A 209 47.22 3.76 -37.92
CA VAL A 209 45.80 3.50 -38.20
C VAL A 209 45.06 3.04 -36.94
N ASN A 210 45.65 2.19 -36.10
CA ASN A 210 45.04 1.77 -34.83
C ASN A 210 44.95 2.92 -33.81
N LYS A 211 45.95 3.82 -33.76
CA LYS A 211 45.89 5.04 -32.92
C LYS A 211 44.84 6.02 -33.42
N GLU A 212 44.71 6.20 -34.73
CA GLU A 212 43.67 7.03 -35.35
C GLU A 212 42.27 6.42 -35.14
N GLN A 213 42.15 5.10 -35.26
CA GLN A 213 40.91 4.35 -35.01
C GLN A 213 40.51 4.42 -33.53
N ALA A 214 41.46 4.30 -32.60
CA ALA A 214 41.20 4.46 -31.17
C ALA A 214 40.80 5.91 -30.78
N ALA A 215 41.39 6.92 -31.44
CA ALA A 215 41.00 8.31 -31.27
C ALA A 215 39.60 8.61 -31.87
N LEU A 216 39.23 7.96 -32.97
CA LEU A 216 37.90 8.04 -33.57
C LEU A 216 36.85 7.27 -32.76
N ASP A 217 37.20 6.12 -32.17
CA ASP A 217 36.33 5.36 -31.28
C ASP A 217 36.07 6.10 -29.94
N GLU A 218 36.97 6.99 -29.49
CA GLU A 218 36.68 7.94 -28.39
C GLU A 218 35.73 9.09 -28.78
N GLU A 219 35.71 9.52 -30.06
CA GLU A 219 34.82 10.60 -30.53
C GLU A 219 33.42 10.09 -30.98
N ASP A 220 33.29 8.83 -31.41
CA ASP A 220 32.05 8.25 -31.96
C ASP A 220 31.35 7.22 -31.05
N LEU A 221 31.82 7.04 -29.81
CA LEU A 221 30.97 6.43 -28.78
C LEU A 221 29.80 7.39 -28.52
N PRO A 222 28.52 7.04 -28.81
CA PRO A 222 27.47 7.61 -28.00
C PRO A 222 27.87 7.24 -26.57
N GLU A 223 27.88 8.21 -25.67
CA GLU A 223 27.72 7.90 -24.25
C GLU A 223 26.42 7.08 -24.14
N GLU A 224 26.49 5.75 -24.30
CA GLU A 224 25.78 4.87 -23.42
C GLU A 224 26.34 5.20 -22.05
N LYS A 225 25.80 6.29 -21.48
CA LYS A 225 25.49 6.30 -20.07
C LYS A 225 24.68 5.03 -19.87
N ASP A 226 25.38 3.95 -19.53
CA ASP A 226 25.16 3.34 -18.24
C ASP A 226 24.85 4.48 -17.29
N LYS A 227 23.56 4.81 -17.19
CA LYS A 227 23.05 5.60 -16.10
C LYS A 227 23.17 4.68 -14.90
N GLU A 228 24.41 4.46 -14.44
CA GLU A 228 24.67 4.45 -13.02
C GLU A 228 24.04 5.74 -12.52
N LEU A 229 22.81 5.59 -12.04
CA LEU A 229 22.10 6.66 -11.36
C LEU A 229 23.07 7.21 -10.33
N SER A 230 23.25 8.53 -10.31
CA SER A 230 23.99 9.16 -9.22
C SER A 230 23.46 8.61 -7.90
N PRO A 231 24.29 8.40 -6.87
CA PRO A 231 23.84 7.92 -5.55
C PRO A 231 22.65 8.73 -4.98
N GLU A 232 22.48 9.98 -5.43
CA GLU A 232 21.32 10.82 -5.11
C GLU A 232 20.06 10.44 -5.91
N GLU A 233 20.18 10.05 -7.17
CA GLU A 233 19.05 9.61 -8.00
C GLU A 233 18.57 8.19 -7.62
N GLU A 234 19.47 7.29 -7.21
CA GLU A 234 19.08 5.98 -6.64
C GLU A 234 18.27 6.14 -5.36
N LYS A 235 18.74 7.00 -4.44
CA LYS A 235 18.01 7.32 -3.20
C LYS A 235 16.65 7.95 -3.50
N ALA A 236 16.59 8.88 -4.45
CA ALA A 236 15.32 9.51 -4.85
C ALA A 236 14.34 8.50 -5.45
N GLN A 237 14.81 7.54 -6.26
CA GLN A 237 13.97 6.47 -6.77
C GLN A 237 13.50 5.49 -5.69
N GLU A 238 14.35 5.18 -4.72
CA GLU A 238 14.00 4.30 -3.61
C GLU A 238 12.97 4.95 -2.66
N GLU A 239 13.14 6.24 -2.36
CA GLU A 239 12.15 7.03 -1.63
C GLU A 239 10.83 7.16 -2.39
N ALA A 240 10.86 7.38 -3.71
CA ALA A 240 9.67 7.41 -4.54
C ALA A 240 8.94 6.05 -4.56
N LYS A 241 9.66 4.92 -4.57
CA LYS A 241 9.09 3.58 -4.45
C LYS A 241 8.45 3.36 -3.08
N LYS A 242 9.15 3.69 -1.99
CA LYS A 242 8.62 3.61 -0.62
C LYS A 242 7.34 4.45 -0.48
N LYS A 243 7.35 5.68 -1.00
CA LYS A 243 6.18 6.57 -0.98
C LYS A 243 4.99 5.98 -1.74
N ARG A 244 5.22 5.43 -2.94
CA ARG A 244 4.16 4.76 -3.72
C ARG A 244 3.59 3.53 -3.00
N MET A 245 4.41 2.75 -2.31
CA MET A 245 3.92 1.61 -1.52
C MET A 245 3.07 2.06 -0.33
N VAL A 246 3.49 3.11 0.38
CA VAL A 246 2.70 3.68 1.48
C VAL A 246 1.36 4.21 0.98
N GLU A 247 1.35 4.94 -0.14
CA GLU A 247 0.12 5.43 -0.77
C GLU A 247 -0.80 4.28 -1.23
N ALA A 248 -0.23 3.20 -1.79
CA ALA A 248 -0.98 2.00 -2.16
C ALA A 248 -1.59 1.31 -0.92
N LYS A 249 -0.82 1.16 0.16
CA LYS A 249 -1.28 0.62 1.45
C LYS A 249 -2.46 1.42 1.99
N GLU A 250 -2.31 2.74 2.05
CA GLU A 250 -3.39 3.62 2.54
C GLU A 250 -4.64 3.50 1.69
N LYS A 251 -4.49 3.44 0.36
CA LYS A 251 -5.62 3.32 -0.55
C LYS A 251 -6.37 2.00 -0.36
N GLU A 252 -5.64 0.89 -0.24
CA GLU A 252 -6.22 -0.44 0.00
C GLU A 252 -6.89 -0.50 1.37
N LEU A 253 -6.23 0.00 2.42
CA LEU A 253 -6.77 0.08 3.77
C LEU A 253 -8.06 0.88 3.83
N ARG A 254 -8.13 2.03 3.12
CA ARG A 254 -9.35 2.84 3.01
C ARG A 254 -10.48 2.08 2.33
N GLN A 255 -10.19 1.33 1.26
CA GLN A 255 -11.20 0.52 0.57
C GLN A 255 -11.72 -0.62 1.45
N VAL A 256 -10.84 -1.29 2.19
CA VAL A 256 -11.23 -2.36 3.10
C VAL A 256 -12.04 -1.81 4.27
N LYS A 257 -11.63 -0.69 4.89
CA LYS A 257 -12.41 0.01 5.93
C LYS A 257 -13.81 0.37 5.43
N ALA A 258 -13.93 0.91 4.22
CA ALA A 258 -15.24 1.25 3.66
C ALA A 258 -16.11 0.00 3.45
N LYS A 259 -15.57 -1.08 2.89
CA LYS A 259 -16.31 -2.33 2.68
C LYS A 259 -16.73 -3.00 3.98
N LEU A 260 -15.85 -3.04 4.97
CA LEU A 260 -16.15 -3.61 6.28
C LEU A 260 -17.24 -2.78 6.99
N LYS A 261 -17.18 -1.45 6.88
CA LYS A 261 -18.20 -0.57 7.47
C LYS A 261 -19.57 -0.77 6.80
N ASP A 262 -19.61 -0.84 5.48
CA ASP A 262 -20.85 -1.15 4.74
C ASP A 262 -21.44 -2.51 5.14
N GLN A 263 -20.59 -3.50 5.42
CA GLN A 263 -21.03 -4.81 5.92
C GLN A 263 -21.52 -4.72 7.37
N GLN A 264 -20.82 -3.96 8.21
CA GLN A 264 -21.19 -3.71 9.60
C GLN A 264 -22.58 -3.06 9.68
N ASP A 265 -22.82 -1.99 8.92
CA ASP A 265 -24.08 -1.25 8.93
C ASP A 265 -25.26 -2.15 8.49
N LYS A 266 -25.04 -3.03 7.50
CA LYS A 266 -26.03 -4.02 7.06
C LYS A 266 -26.30 -5.08 8.12
N GLU A 267 -25.26 -5.57 8.78
CA GLU A 267 -25.36 -6.57 9.86
C GLU A 267 -26.11 -6.00 11.06
N ILE A 268 -25.78 -4.76 11.47
CA ILE A 268 -26.46 -4.01 12.53
C ILE A 268 -27.94 -3.85 12.19
N SER A 269 -28.24 -3.30 11.02
CA SER A 269 -29.63 -3.03 10.60
C SER A 269 -30.47 -4.32 10.57
N GLN A 270 -29.91 -5.42 10.07
CA GLN A 270 -30.60 -6.70 10.01
C GLN A 270 -30.81 -7.30 11.41
N GLN A 271 -29.79 -7.31 12.28
CA GLN A 271 -29.93 -7.84 13.64
C GLN A 271 -30.91 -7.02 14.48
N ILE A 272 -30.87 -5.68 14.37
CA ILE A 272 -31.87 -4.81 15.01
C ILE A 272 -33.28 -5.19 14.56
N LYS A 273 -33.48 -5.37 13.24
CA LYS A 273 -34.78 -5.75 12.68
C LYS A 273 -35.26 -7.11 13.21
N ASP A 274 -34.37 -8.09 13.28
CA ASP A 274 -34.70 -9.44 13.72
C ASP A 274 -34.98 -9.50 15.23
N GLN A 275 -34.20 -8.78 16.04
CA GLN A 275 -34.46 -8.68 17.48
C GLN A 275 -35.75 -7.92 17.78
N ARG A 276 -36.04 -6.84 17.05
CA ARG A 276 -37.31 -6.10 17.16
C ARG A 276 -38.52 -6.95 16.78
N ALA A 277 -38.44 -7.71 15.69
CA ALA A 277 -39.51 -8.59 15.25
C ALA A 277 -39.84 -9.69 16.28
N ASN A 278 -38.84 -10.12 17.05
CA ASN A 278 -38.98 -11.15 18.08
C ASN A 278 -39.15 -10.58 19.50
N LEU A 279 -39.30 -9.26 19.65
CA LEU A 279 -39.38 -8.62 20.95
C LEU A 279 -40.68 -9.03 21.66
N LYS A 280 -40.53 -9.82 22.73
CA LYS A 280 -41.61 -10.12 23.67
C LYS A 280 -41.42 -9.30 24.93
N LEU A 281 -42.21 -8.24 25.06
CA LEU A 281 -42.21 -7.39 26.24
C LEU A 281 -43.02 -8.08 27.35
N ASN A 282 -42.32 -8.72 28.28
CA ASN A 282 -42.87 -9.16 29.56
C ASN A 282 -42.17 -8.37 30.67
N LYS A 283 -42.43 -7.06 30.71
CA LYS A 283 -41.70 -6.10 31.55
C LYS A 283 -42.63 -5.03 32.10
N ARG A 284 -42.22 -4.47 33.23
CA ARG A 284 -42.90 -3.35 33.88
C ARG A 284 -41.99 -2.13 33.92
N PHE A 285 -42.53 -0.98 33.55
CA PHE A 285 -41.88 0.31 33.52
C PHE A 285 -42.56 1.23 34.53
N TYR A 286 -41.76 1.97 35.28
CA TYR A 286 -42.24 2.93 36.25
C TYR A 286 -41.87 4.33 35.76
N PHE A 287 -42.87 5.20 35.70
CA PHE A 287 -42.73 6.62 35.36
C PHE A 287 -43.24 7.45 36.53
N ASN A 288 -42.86 8.73 36.57
CA ASN A 288 -43.36 9.64 37.61
C ASN A 288 -44.88 9.80 37.57
N LEU A 289 -45.50 9.67 36.40
CA LEU A 289 -46.94 9.87 36.17
C LEU A 289 -47.76 8.58 36.19
N GLY A 290 -47.11 7.41 36.19
CA GLY A 290 -47.79 6.13 36.10
C GLY A 290 -46.85 4.94 35.92
N GLN A 291 -47.40 3.76 35.69
CA GLN A 291 -46.65 2.56 35.35
C GLN A 291 -47.22 1.89 34.11
N VAL A 292 -46.36 1.23 33.35
CA VAL A 292 -46.72 0.47 32.14
C VAL A 292 -46.27 -0.96 32.33
N GLU A 293 -47.16 -1.92 32.12
CA GLU A 293 -46.89 -3.35 32.21
C GLU A 293 -47.21 -4.00 30.87
N TYR A 294 -46.17 -4.52 30.21
CA TYR A 294 -46.32 -5.38 29.06
C TYR A 294 -46.32 -6.85 29.49
N TYR A 295 -47.28 -7.61 29.00
CA TYR A 295 -47.39 -9.04 29.28
C TYR A 295 -47.98 -9.79 28.09
N THR A 296 -47.64 -11.07 27.97
CA THR A 296 -48.21 -11.96 26.96
C THR A 296 -49.28 -12.85 27.59
N GLN A 297 -50.47 -12.89 26.99
CA GLN A 297 -51.54 -13.80 27.39
C GLN A 297 -52.16 -14.41 26.12
N ASN A 298 -52.32 -15.74 26.08
CA ASN A 298 -52.87 -16.45 24.91
C ASN A 298 -52.19 -16.08 23.58
N ASP A 299 -50.85 -16.03 23.55
CA ASP A 299 -50.04 -15.62 22.40
C ASP A 299 -50.28 -14.18 21.88
N GLN A 300 -51.01 -13.35 22.62
CA GLN A 300 -51.22 -11.93 22.33
C GLN A 300 -50.44 -11.04 23.31
N GLN A 301 -49.88 -9.95 22.80
CA GLN A 301 -49.21 -8.93 23.63
C GLN A 301 -50.24 -7.92 24.13
N HIS A 302 -50.22 -7.69 25.43
CA HIS A 302 -51.07 -6.71 26.09
C HIS A 302 -50.19 -5.67 26.80
N CYS A 303 -50.72 -4.45 26.89
CA CYS A 303 -50.08 -3.33 27.56
C CYS A 303 -51.07 -2.73 28.54
N ARG A 304 -50.77 -2.80 29.84
CA ARG A 304 -51.55 -2.14 30.89
C ARG A 304 -50.86 -0.87 31.34
N VAL A 305 -51.58 0.23 31.34
CA VAL A 305 -51.09 1.52 31.83
C VAL A 305 -51.91 1.96 33.04
N ILE A 306 -51.23 2.32 34.12
CA ILE A 306 -51.86 2.75 35.37
C ILE A 306 -51.40 4.17 35.66
N ILE A 307 -52.34 5.12 35.74
CA ILE A 307 -52.05 6.54 35.95
C ILE A 307 -52.26 6.91 37.42
N TYR A 308 -51.18 7.24 38.13
CA TYR A 308 -51.22 7.46 39.59
C TYR A 308 -52.12 8.61 40.02
N ALA A 309 -52.27 9.66 39.20
CA ALA A 309 -53.08 10.83 39.55
C ALA A 309 -54.59 10.54 39.61
N SER A 310 -55.04 9.41 39.05
CA SER A 310 -56.45 9.07 38.88
C SER A 310 -56.83 7.68 39.37
N ASP A 311 -55.83 6.85 39.73
CA ASP A 311 -55.97 5.40 39.94
C ASP A 311 -56.65 4.65 38.77
N ASN A 312 -56.73 5.28 37.59
CA ASN A 312 -57.30 4.67 36.41
C ASN A 312 -56.33 3.67 35.77
N VAL A 313 -56.91 2.57 35.29
CA VAL A 313 -56.20 1.50 34.58
C VAL A 313 -56.70 1.43 33.14
N TYR A 314 -55.78 1.44 32.20
CA TYR A 314 -56.03 1.32 30.78
C TYR A 314 -55.37 0.05 30.26
N ASP A 315 -56.17 -0.90 29.76
CA ASP A 315 -55.66 -2.07 29.07
C ASP A 315 -55.69 -1.80 27.55
N LEU A 316 -54.50 -1.69 26.96
CA LEU A 316 -54.25 -1.48 25.54
C LEU A 316 -53.85 -2.83 24.91
N SER A 317 -54.42 -3.13 23.74
CA SER A 317 -54.05 -4.29 22.92
C SER A 317 -53.54 -3.76 21.59
N TYR A 318 -52.38 -4.28 21.15
CA TYR A 318 -51.68 -3.82 19.94
C TYR A 318 -51.56 -4.93 18.92
#